data_AF-A0A7W0WH51-F1
#
_entry.id   AF-A0A7W0WH51-F1
#
_cell.length_a   1.000
_cell.length_b   1.000
_cell.length_c   1.000
_cell.angle_alpha   90.00
_cell.angle_beta   90.00
_cell.angle_gamma   90.00
#
_symmetry.space_group_name_H-M   'P 1'
#
loop_
_entity.id
_entity.type
_entity.pdbx_description
1 polymer ?
#
loop_
_entity_poly.entity_id
_entity_poly.type
_entity_poly.pdbx_seq_one_letter_code
_entity_poly.pdbx_strand_id
1 'polypeptide(L)'
;MRKIGLLFASMVLAVLLVGTLPVPAPQLAKVEAEQATVGTWGAVVNDTTASGSKAVRWNESATTGTVNFTISEPADSVTVYIKAGTNSASRVCVRPMVDNVASGTQPLCVGANQRTYVGRTFAANLAAGSHTLSLTGSDISSTDPLFADYTSFDTNTSSPPPPGGPYAKPNTTSQTFTEGWTPAADSVHLNPRVTCSADPTPANTGTGQGGVNVFNQNVVLINPQIKGCSVGILVRAGGLKLLVDQNKVGYGSAASPAIGNNFRGVYFDRGAFGYEVKGLNEGELFMRNNYIPVNLQAGYDCLIADTDIDHPVPLDWDSTRSGMLSGSRRAKVGIKARADYTTLPVADRSFHDCVIRSNDVAGFEEEGISLDANGGGSDAVTLVQGSSPLAAVDAPTDTVTLAQPQGGQWTNLENAQGAWLSFNQGGAVGRYLQIVAVDAASLELTLSDPNDYLSLAAADDPVSVTAPYRNVTISENVVNAEGSRVGIDFHGPVYRSRLMNNTITGTQSYQYGSDNHLRVTPDGVAPQSIRVTTLADMPPGTMTPRPHVGVASYNSVVGNQVDWDISFHTRDTETWRGIPAYDSANTSTNGEADYNDGTYVFLASDPNP
;
A
#
# COMPACT_ATOMS: atom_id res chain seq x y z
N MET A 1 -36.70 7.86 40.51
CA MET A 1 -35.52 6.96 40.55
C MET A 1 -34.72 6.87 39.23
N ARG A 2 -35.15 7.44 38.09
CA ARG A 2 -34.38 7.40 36.82
C ARG A 2 -33.31 8.49 36.63
N LYS A 3 -33.24 9.52 37.49
CA LYS A 3 -32.29 10.65 37.35
C LYS A 3 -30.97 10.49 38.10
N ILE A 4 -30.82 9.46 38.94
CA ILE A 4 -29.58 9.23 39.71
C ILE A 4 -28.61 8.29 38.95
N GLY A 5 -29.12 7.42 38.07
CA GLY A 5 -28.28 6.53 37.26
C GLY A 5 -27.45 7.22 36.17
N LEU A 6 -27.92 8.36 35.64
CA LEU A 6 -27.20 9.11 34.59
C LEU A 6 -25.97 9.87 35.13
N LEU A 7 -26.02 10.28 36.40
CA LEU A 7 -24.91 11.00 37.06
C LEU A 7 -23.75 10.06 37.42
N PHE A 8 -24.04 8.80 37.77
CA PHE A 8 -22.99 7.80 38.03
C PHE A 8 -22.29 7.34 36.73
N ALA A 9 -23.02 7.22 35.62
CA ALA A 9 -22.42 6.86 34.33
C ALA A 9 -21.50 7.96 33.78
N SER A 10 -21.85 9.24 33.96
CA SER A 10 -21.02 10.36 33.51
C SER A 10 -19.75 10.56 34.36
N MET A 11 -19.80 10.20 35.65
CA MET A 11 -18.65 10.37 36.56
C MET A 11 -17.61 9.24 36.37
N VAL A 12 -18.05 8.03 36.00
CA VAL A 12 -17.15 6.92 35.60
C VAL A 12 -16.51 7.20 34.23
N LEU A 13 -17.22 7.84 33.30
CA LEU A 13 -16.66 8.27 32.02
C LEU A 13 -15.63 9.40 32.17
N ALA A 14 -15.83 10.33 33.12
CA ALA A 14 -14.87 11.40 33.40
C ALA A 14 -13.59 10.90 34.11
N VAL A 15 -13.67 9.81 34.90
CA VAL A 15 -12.49 9.21 35.56
C VAL A 15 -11.70 8.30 34.61
N LEU A 16 -12.34 7.75 33.56
CA LEU A 16 -11.66 6.98 32.50
C LEU A 16 -11.03 7.85 31.40
N LEU A 17 -11.39 9.14 31.31
CA LEU A 17 -10.81 10.09 30.34
C LEU A 17 -9.64 10.92 30.86
N VAL A 18 -9.25 10.78 32.14
CA VAL A 18 -7.95 11.27 32.61
C VAL A 18 -6.89 10.22 32.28
N GLY A 19 -6.74 9.93 30.98
CA GLY A 19 -5.55 9.31 30.46
C GLY A 19 -4.36 10.21 30.83
N THR A 20 -3.37 9.61 31.46
CA THR A 20 -2.10 10.25 31.84
C THR A 20 -1.59 11.13 30.69
N LEU A 21 -1.53 12.44 30.92
CA LEU A 21 -0.80 13.33 30.03
C LEU A 21 0.64 12.77 29.91
N PRO A 22 1.21 12.65 28.69
CA PRO A 22 2.59 12.20 28.55
C PRO A 22 3.46 13.15 29.35
N VAL A 23 4.21 12.59 30.31
CA VAL A 23 5.29 13.32 30.96
C VAL A 23 6.27 13.69 29.84
N PRO A 24 6.62 14.97 29.65
CA PRO A 24 7.62 15.36 28.66
C PRO A 24 8.87 14.53 28.90
N ALA A 25 9.43 13.92 27.83
CA ALA A 25 10.73 13.27 27.93
C ALA A 25 11.70 14.24 28.62
N PRO A 26 12.47 13.80 29.63
CA PRO A 26 13.36 14.73 30.30
C PRO A 26 14.40 15.23 29.31
N GLN A 27 14.33 16.53 29.12
CA GLN A 27 15.28 17.30 28.35
C GLN A 27 16.62 17.27 29.06
N LEU A 28 17.55 16.47 28.52
CA LEU A 28 18.92 16.34 28.99
C LEU A 28 19.72 17.61 28.73
N ALA A 29 19.49 18.23 27.57
CA ALA A 29 20.05 19.52 27.23
C ALA A 29 19.10 20.31 26.35
N LYS A 30 19.14 21.62 26.54
CA LYS A 30 18.47 22.60 25.68
C LYS A 30 19.52 23.59 25.20
N VAL A 31 19.70 23.67 23.89
CA VAL A 31 20.67 24.57 23.26
C VAL A 31 19.89 25.63 22.49
N GLU A 32 19.81 26.82 23.06
CA GLU A 32 19.13 27.97 22.43
C GLU A 32 19.91 28.36 21.16
N ALA A 33 19.23 28.48 20.02
CA ALA A 33 19.87 28.67 18.72
C ALA A 33 20.62 30.01 18.66
N GLU A 34 20.15 31.03 19.36
CA GLU A 34 20.79 32.35 19.42
C GLU A 34 22.17 32.36 20.11
N GLN A 35 22.56 31.25 20.74
CA GLN A 35 23.92 31.08 21.25
C GLN A 35 24.94 30.79 20.15
N ALA A 36 24.47 30.38 18.96
CA ALA A 36 25.33 30.13 17.82
C ALA A 36 25.79 31.43 17.15
N THR A 37 27.01 31.42 16.60
CA THR A 37 27.47 32.54 15.78
C THR A 37 26.78 32.51 14.41
N VAL A 38 26.23 33.65 13.99
CA VAL A 38 25.52 33.80 12.71
C VAL A 38 26.34 34.71 11.79
N GLY A 39 26.53 34.29 10.54
CA GLY A 39 27.25 35.06 9.51
C GLY A 39 26.36 36.09 8.82
N THR A 40 26.85 36.67 7.72
CA THR A 40 26.09 37.68 6.93
C THR A 40 24.82 37.13 6.27
N TRP A 41 24.66 35.81 6.23
CA TRP A 41 23.52 35.08 5.67
C TRP A 41 22.24 35.15 6.54
N GLY A 42 22.38 35.53 7.81
CA GLY A 42 21.31 35.47 8.79
C GLY A 42 21.44 36.52 9.89
N ALA A 43 20.57 36.44 10.89
CA ALA A 43 20.68 37.24 12.10
C ALA A 43 20.03 36.54 13.30
N VAL A 44 20.48 36.86 14.51
CA VAL A 44 19.68 36.66 15.72
C VAL A 44 18.64 37.76 15.78
N VAL A 45 17.37 37.41 15.91
CA VAL A 45 16.24 38.33 15.90
C VAL A 45 15.44 38.22 17.19
N ASN A 46 14.76 39.31 17.56
CA ASN A 46 13.77 39.26 18.63
C ASN A 46 12.49 38.60 18.10
N ASP A 47 12.04 37.56 18.78
CA ASP A 47 10.83 36.82 18.45
C ASP A 47 10.12 36.45 19.74
N THR A 48 9.02 37.14 20.07
CA THR A 48 8.29 36.95 21.33
C THR A 48 7.62 35.58 21.45
N THR A 49 7.57 34.80 20.36
CA THR A 49 7.03 33.44 20.35
C THR A 49 8.09 32.35 20.51
N ALA A 50 9.37 32.72 20.50
CA ALA A 50 10.49 31.83 20.76
C ALA A 50 10.80 31.75 22.26
N SER A 51 11.43 30.64 22.68
CA SER A 51 12.10 30.57 23.96
C SER A 51 13.11 31.71 24.12
N GLY A 52 13.23 32.27 25.32
CA GLY A 52 14.15 33.39 25.56
C GLY A 52 13.85 34.67 24.76
N SER A 53 12.74 34.71 24.03
CA SER A 53 12.33 35.82 23.13
C SER A 53 13.29 36.10 21.97
N LYS A 54 14.13 35.13 21.59
CA LYS A 54 15.09 35.26 20.50
C LYS A 54 15.13 34.01 19.64
N ALA A 55 15.54 34.17 18.38
CA ALA A 55 15.69 33.09 17.44
C ALA A 55 16.79 33.38 16.42
N VAL A 56 17.34 32.35 15.79
CA VAL A 56 18.18 32.51 14.59
C VAL A 56 17.28 32.54 13.37
N ARG A 57 17.42 33.57 12.54
CA ARG A 57 16.77 33.70 11.23
C ARG A 57 17.79 33.52 10.11
N TRP A 58 17.54 32.57 9.23
CA TRP A 58 18.26 32.43 7.96
C TRP A 58 17.54 33.24 6.87
N ASN A 59 18.29 33.97 6.05
CA ASN A 59 17.79 34.58 4.81
C ASN A 59 18.35 33.89 3.55
N GLU A 60 19.29 32.97 3.72
CA GLU A 60 19.84 32.10 2.68
C GLU A 60 20.39 30.81 3.31
N SER A 61 20.61 29.78 2.50
CA SER A 61 21.12 28.48 2.96
C SER A 61 22.54 28.60 3.51
N ALA A 62 22.75 28.23 4.77
CA ALA A 62 24.05 28.34 5.45
C ALA A 62 24.08 27.55 6.77
N THR A 63 25.28 27.35 7.32
CA THR A 63 25.51 26.67 8.62
C THR A 63 25.91 27.67 9.70
N THR A 64 25.39 27.49 10.92
CA THR A 64 25.79 28.28 12.10
C THR A 64 27.20 27.93 12.58
N GLY A 65 27.79 28.82 13.37
CA GLY A 65 28.91 28.43 14.25
C GLY A 65 28.49 27.32 15.24
N THR A 66 29.48 26.64 15.80
CA THR A 66 29.24 25.56 16.77
C THR A 66 28.92 26.09 18.17
N VAL A 67 28.01 25.41 18.86
CA VAL A 67 27.69 25.64 20.28
C VAL A 67 28.07 24.40 21.07
N ASN A 68 28.81 24.57 22.14
CA ASN A 68 29.17 23.47 23.03
C ASN A 68 28.02 23.19 24.00
N PHE A 69 27.71 21.92 24.21
CA PHE A 69 26.76 21.49 25.23
C PHE A 69 27.23 20.19 25.89
N THR A 70 26.60 19.81 26.99
CA THR A 70 26.89 18.55 27.68
C THR A 70 25.60 17.88 28.08
N ILE A 71 25.52 16.58 27.83
CA ILE A 71 24.42 15.72 28.28
C ILE A 71 24.97 14.75 29.32
N SER A 72 24.26 14.61 30.44
CA SER A 72 24.70 13.79 31.58
C SER A 72 24.45 12.29 31.38
N GLU A 73 23.60 11.94 30.42
CA GLU A 73 23.20 10.58 30.06
C GLU A 73 23.09 10.49 28.52
N PRO A 74 23.09 9.28 27.93
CA PRO A 74 22.89 9.15 26.49
C PRO A 74 21.56 9.75 26.03
N ALA A 75 21.59 10.49 24.92
CA ALA A 75 20.40 11.06 24.29
C ALA A 75 19.99 10.22 23.07
N ASP A 76 18.70 9.91 23.00
CA ASP A 76 18.09 9.07 21.95
C ASP A 76 17.50 9.89 20.80
N SER A 77 17.35 11.20 21.00
CA SER A 77 16.76 12.08 20.01
C SER A 77 17.30 13.50 20.08
N VAL A 78 17.28 14.15 18.92
CA VAL A 78 17.57 15.59 18.74
C VAL A 78 16.36 16.23 18.10
N THR A 79 15.72 17.16 18.79
CA THR A 79 14.57 17.90 18.27
C THR A 79 14.93 19.35 18.03
N VAL A 80 14.76 19.83 16.79
CA VAL A 80 14.96 21.25 16.44
C VAL A 80 13.60 21.92 16.34
N TYR A 81 13.41 23.02 17.08
CA TYR A 81 12.18 23.79 17.06
C TYR A 81 12.29 24.91 16.01
N ILE A 82 11.51 24.77 14.94
CA ILE A 82 11.59 25.67 13.77
C ILE A 82 10.23 26.18 13.30
N LYS A 83 10.24 27.29 12.56
CA LYS A 83 9.07 27.83 11.85
C LYS A 83 9.48 28.54 10.56
N ALA A 84 8.50 28.72 9.66
CA ALA A 84 8.64 29.50 8.43
C ALA A 84 8.27 30.98 8.67
N GLY A 85 9.02 31.89 8.07
CA GLY A 85 8.78 33.33 8.16
C GLY A 85 7.55 33.79 7.38
N THR A 86 6.95 34.90 7.78
CA THR A 86 5.60 35.34 7.34
C THR A 86 5.38 35.44 5.84
N ASN A 87 6.43 35.58 5.04
CA ASN A 87 6.38 35.72 3.59
C ASN A 87 6.79 34.45 2.83
N SER A 88 7.05 33.34 3.52
CA SER A 88 7.44 32.09 2.88
C SER A 88 6.33 31.57 1.96
N ALA A 89 6.68 31.28 0.71
CA ALA A 89 5.89 30.67 -0.34
C ALA A 89 6.31 29.21 -0.62
N SER A 90 7.45 28.76 -0.09
CA SER A 90 7.99 27.41 -0.26
C SER A 90 8.33 26.73 1.09
N ARG A 91 8.73 25.45 1.05
CA ARG A 91 9.22 24.74 2.24
C ARG A 91 10.62 25.22 2.59
N VAL A 92 10.92 25.31 3.88
CA VAL A 92 12.27 25.66 4.39
C VAL A 92 12.75 24.58 5.34
N CYS A 93 14.03 24.25 5.30
CA CYS A 93 14.55 23.06 5.97
C CYS A 93 15.78 23.35 6.83
N VAL A 94 15.97 22.56 7.89
CA VAL A 94 17.13 22.61 8.78
C VAL A 94 17.68 21.21 9.01
N ARG A 95 18.99 21.10 9.22
CA ARG A 95 19.64 19.88 9.67
C ARG A 95 20.60 20.20 10.82
N PRO A 96 20.43 19.57 12.00
CA PRO A 96 21.41 19.64 13.06
C PRO A 96 22.60 18.72 12.74
N MET A 97 23.79 19.23 13.01
CA MET A 97 25.03 18.48 13.01
C MET A 97 25.56 18.43 14.44
N VAL A 98 25.76 17.22 14.96
CA VAL A 98 26.36 16.99 16.27
C VAL A 98 27.74 16.41 16.06
N ASP A 99 28.77 17.04 16.64
CA ASP A 99 30.17 16.64 16.46
C ASP A 99 30.61 16.54 14.99
N ASN A 100 30.16 17.51 14.19
CA ASN A 100 30.32 17.58 12.73
C ASN A 100 29.67 16.41 11.96
N VAL A 101 28.82 15.61 12.60
CA VAL A 101 28.03 14.55 11.96
C VAL A 101 26.60 15.02 11.76
N ALA A 102 26.12 14.97 10.52
CA ALA A 102 24.73 15.25 10.17
C ALA A 102 23.77 14.27 10.86
N SER A 103 22.73 14.79 11.51
CA SER A 103 21.63 13.96 12.02
C SER A 103 20.68 13.64 10.86
N GLY A 104 20.49 12.35 10.58
CA GLY A 104 19.61 11.85 9.52
C GLY A 104 20.11 12.08 8.08
N THR A 105 19.49 11.37 7.12
CA THR A 105 19.82 11.43 5.68
C THR A 105 19.06 12.53 4.92
N GLN A 106 17.96 13.05 5.47
CA GLN A 106 17.17 14.18 4.94
C GLN A 106 17.11 15.36 5.92
N PRO A 107 17.00 16.63 5.48
CA PRO A 107 16.81 17.77 6.36
C PRO A 107 15.35 17.84 6.84
N LEU A 108 15.11 18.42 8.02
CA LEU A 108 13.76 18.61 8.58
C LEU A 108 13.13 19.86 8.00
N CYS A 109 12.01 19.70 7.32
CA CYS A 109 11.33 20.80 6.64
C CYS A 109 10.05 21.22 7.37
N VAL A 110 9.71 22.49 7.22
CA VAL A 110 8.39 23.03 7.52
C VAL A 110 7.79 23.67 6.27
N GLY A 111 6.48 23.54 6.11
CA GLY A 111 5.76 24.12 4.99
C GLY A 111 5.66 25.65 5.09
N ALA A 112 5.37 26.28 3.95
CA ALA A 112 5.27 27.73 3.76
C ALA A 112 4.38 28.46 4.80
N ASN A 113 3.39 27.78 5.39
CA ASN A 113 2.41 28.35 6.33
C ASN A 113 2.68 28.02 7.81
N GLN A 114 3.80 27.37 8.15
CA GLN A 114 4.10 27.00 9.53
C GLN A 114 4.59 28.21 10.33
N ARG A 115 3.66 28.99 10.91
CA ARG A 115 3.95 30.26 11.61
C ARG A 115 4.27 30.13 13.10
N THR A 116 4.06 28.95 13.68
CA THR A 116 4.41 28.63 15.07
C THR A 116 5.58 27.65 15.10
N TYR A 117 6.41 27.74 16.14
CA TYR A 117 7.50 26.80 16.35
C TYR A 117 6.97 25.38 16.52
N VAL A 118 7.49 24.47 15.72
CA VAL A 118 7.21 23.04 15.79
C VAL A 118 8.51 22.29 16.00
N GLY A 119 8.48 21.34 16.93
CA GLY A 119 9.58 20.41 17.12
C GLY A 119 9.62 19.41 15.96
N ARG A 120 10.78 19.27 15.34
CA ARG A 120 11.07 18.25 14.35
C ARG A 120 12.23 17.40 14.86
N THR A 121 12.04 16.10 14.92
CA THR A 121 12.91 15.20 15.68
C THR A 121 13.69 14.28 14.76
N PHE A 122 14.98 14.11 15.05
CA PHE A 122 15.79 13.02 14.57
C PHE A 122 16.01 12.01 15.70
N ALA A 123 16.05 10.72 15.35
CA ALA A 123 16.70 9.74 16.20
C ALA A 123 18.20 10.08 16.30
N ALA A 124 18.76 9.96 17.49
CA ALA A 124 20.17 10.20 17.76
C ALA A 124 20.71 9.10 18.67
N ASN A 125 22.01 8.82 18.56
CA ASN A 125 22.71 7.90 19.45
C ASN A 125 23.90 8.64 20.04
N LEU A 126 23.62 9.63 20.88
CA LEU A 126 24.67 10.46 21.51
C LEU A 126 25.01 9.87 22.86
N ALA A 127 26.29 9.55 23.07
CA ALA A 127 26.77 9.10 24.37
C ALA A 127 26.68 10.24 25.40
N ALA A 128 26.65 9.91 26.70
CA ALA A 128 26.84 10.93 27.73
C ALA A 128 28.21 11.62 27.55
N GLY A 129 28.26 12.95 27.63
CA GLY A 129 29.50 13.69 27.43
C GLY A 129 29.30 15.10 26.87
N SER A 130 30.43 15.73 26.52
CA SER A 130 30.47 17.03 25.85
C SER A 130 30.39 16.86 24.34
N HIS A 131 29.54 17.67 23.72
CA HIS A 131 29.27 17.66 22.28
C HIS A 131 29.25 19.07 21.71
N THR A 132 29.32 19.15 20.39
CA THR A 132 29.14 20.39 19.62
C THR A 132 27.88 20.30 18.77
N LEU A 133 27.11 21.39 18.67
CA LEU A 133 25.95 21.51 17.79
C LEU A 133 26.16 22.64 16.79
N SER A 134 25.89 22.38 15.51
CA SER A 134 25.65 23.42 14.50
C SER A 134 24.38 23.10 13.71
N LEU A 135 23.70 24.12 13.18
CA LEU A 135 22.49 23.96 12.38
C LEU A 135 22.76 24.42 10.94
N THR A 136 22.43 23.57 9.96
CA THR A 136 22.53 23.86 8.53
C THR A 136 21.13 24.11 7.97
N GLY A 137 20.86 25.34 7.55
CA GLY A 137 19.64 25.70 6.82
C GLY A 137 19.79 25.40 5.32
N SER A 138 18.73 24.86 4.71
CA SER A 138 18.63 24.58 3.27
C SER A 138 17.24 24.89 2.75
N ASP A 139 17.11 25.07 1.43
CA ASP A 139 15.86 25.50 0.76
C ASP A 139 15.39 26.88 1.26
N ILE A 140 16.33 27.79 1.55
CA ILE A 140 16.05 29.12 2.12
C ILE A 140 16.42 30.20 1.11
N SER A 141 15.52 31.16 0.97
CA SER A 141 15.70 32.39 0.18
C SER A 141 15.35 33.61 1.03
N SER A 142 15.68 34.81 0.55
CA SER A 142 15.36 36.05 1.28
C SER A 142 13.85 36.30 1.42
N THR A 143 13.04 35.69 0.54
CA THR A 143 11.58 35.68 0.61
C THR A 143 11.02 34.53 1.45
N ASP A 144 11.80 33.48 1.67
CA ASP A 144 11.45 32.29 2.46
C ASP A 144 12.36 32.11 3.68
N PRO A 145 12.31 32.99 4.70
CA PRO A 145 13.21 32.88 5.84
C PRO A 145 12.81 31.73 6.77
N LEU A 146 13.80 30.98 7.25
CA LEU A 146 13.67 29.97 8.30
C LEU A 146 14.01 30.60 9.65
N PHE A 147 13.27 30.21 10.69
CA PHE A 147 13.56 30.59 12.07
C PHE A 147 13.78 29.33 12.91
N ALA A 148 14.85 29.28 13.69
CA ALA A 148 15.10 28.25 14.72
C ALA A 148 15.15 28.89 16.11
N ASP A 149 14.44 28.26 17.05
CA ASP A 149 14.36 28.66 18.45
C ASP A 149 15.44 27.97 19.27
N TYR A 150 15.28 26.67 19.53
CA TYR A 150 16.28 25.86 20.22
C TYR A 150 16.33 24.44 19.68
N THR A 151 17.37 23.72 20.09
CA THR A 151 17.48 22.27 19.91
C THR A 151 17.43 21.59 21.27
N SER A 152 16.53 20.62 21.43
CA SER A 152 16.51 19.75 22.61
C SER A 152 17.17 18.41 22.34
N PHE A 153 17.82 17.90 23.37
CA PHE A 153 18.39 16.57 23.45
C PHE A 153 17.69 15.87 24.58
N ASP A 154 16.98 14.80 24.24
CA ASP A 154 16.07 14.16 25.15
C ASP A 154 16.51 12.69 25.31
N THR A 155 16.48 12.19 26.53
CA THR A 155 16.54 10.76 26.79
C THR A 155 15.12 10.28 27.00
N ASN A 156 14.80 9.10 26.50
CA ASN A 156 13.58 8.44 26.95
C ASN A 156 13.83 7.91 28.37
N THR A 157 13.81 8.76 29.43
CA THR A 157 13.61 8.18 30.76
C THR A 157 12.25 7.51 30.72
N SER A 158 12.28 6.21 30.97
CA SER A 158 11.09 5.44 31.18
C SER A 158 10.20 6.11 32.24
N SER A 159 9.15 6.79 31.79
CA SER A 159 7.84 6.40 32.31
C SER A 159 7.77 4.87 32.14
N PRO A 160 7.22 4.08 33.08
CA PRO A 160 6.93 2.68 32.76
C PRO A 160 6.28 2.69 31.38
N PRO A 161 6.76 1.85 30.44
CA PRO A 161 6.39 1.97 29.03
C PRO A 161 4.88 2.16 29.00
N PRO A 162 4.33 3.10 28.19
CA PRO A 162 2.88 3.14 28.04
C PRO A 162 2.43 1.69 27.84
N PRO A 163 1.48 1.18 28.64
CA PRO A 163 1.16 -0.24 28.58
C PRO A 163 0.78 -0.56 27.14
N GLY A 164 1.67 -1.29 26.47
CA GLY A 164 1.64 -1.50 25.04
C GLY A 164 2.50 -0.49 24.26
N GLY A 165 3.60 -0.99 23.67
CA GLY A 165 3.87 -0.57 22.29
C GLY A 165 2.66 -0.94 21.41
N PRO A 166 2.66 -0.66 20.10
CA PRO A 166 1.57 -1.13 19.23
C PRO A 166 1.43 -2.67 19.22
N TYR A 167 2.35 -3.37 19.87
CA TYR A 167 2.38 -4.82 20.06
C TYR A 167 2.71 -5.17 21.53
N ALA A 168 2.28 -6.36 21.93
CA ALA A 168 2.58 -6.94 23.23
C ALA A 168 4.08 -7.22 23.41
N LYS A 169 4.49 -7.54 24.64
CA LYS A 169 5.88 -7.91 24.94
C LYS A 169 6.31 -9.11 24.08
N PRO A 170 7.48 -9.07 23.41
CA PRO A 170 7.95 -10.18 22.59
C PRO A 170 8.07 -11.49 23.38
N ASN A 171 7.54 -12.57 22.81
CA ASN A 171 7.74 -13.94 23.26
C ASN A 171 9.18 -14.40 23.00
N THR A 172 9.77 -13.98 21.89
CA THR A 172 11.16 -14.27 21.54
C THR A 172 11.86 -13.04 20.98
N THR A 173 13.17 -12.93 21.20
CA THR A 173 14.00 -11.84 20.69
C THR A 173 15.27 -12.39 20.04
N SER A 174 15.54 -12.02 18.78
CA SER A 174 16.75 -12.39 18.02
C SER A 174 17.02 -13.90 17.95
N GLN A 175 15.96 -14.72 17.94
CA GLN A 175 16.06 -16.16 17.87
C GLN A 175 16.11 -16.64 16.41
N THR A 176 16.96 -17.64 16.15
CA THR A 176 16.99 -18.36 14.87
C THR A 176 16.05 -19.56 14.93
N PHE A 177 15.23 -19.72 13.89
CA PHE A 177 14.32 -20.85 13.72
C PHE A 177 14.66 -21.62 12.46
N THR A 178 14.22 -22.87 12.41
CA THR A 178 14.33 -23.73 11.23
C THR A 178 13.24 -23.38 10.22
N GLU A 179 13.47 -23.70 8.95
CA GLU A 179 12.44 -23.67 7.90
C GLU A 179 11.18 -24.44 8.34
N GLY A 180 10.00 -23.90 7.98
CA GLY A 180 8.71 -24.44 8.42
C GLY A 180 8.26 -24.00 9.82
N TRP A 181 8.96 -23.05 10.45
CA TRP A 181 8.62 -22.57 11.79
C TRP A 181 7.19 -22.00 11.84
N THR A 182 6.39 -22.49 12.78
CA THR A 182 5.01 -22.06 13.00
C THR A 182 4.91 -21.30 14.34
N PRO A 183 4.81 -19.95 14.32
CA PRO A 183 4.59 -19.16 15.53
C PRO A 183 3.26 -19.53 16.21
N ALA A 184 3.20 -19.42 17.54
CA ALA A 184 1.96 -19.69 18.29
C ALA A 184 0.91 -18.59 18.06
N ALA A 185 -0.36 -18.86 18.35
CA ALA A 185 -1.38 -17.81 18.34
C ALA A 185 -1.05 -16.69 19.33
N ASP A 186 -1.45 -15.45 19.01
CA ASP A 186 -1.28 -14.27 19.87
C ASP A 186 0.18 -14.02 20.30
N SER A 187 1.13 -14.43 19.47
CA SER A 187 2.56 -14.35 19.76
C SER A 187 3.23 -13.18 19.05
N VAL A 188 4.22 -12.59 19.72
CA VAL A 188 5.05 -11.50 19.22
C VAL A 188 6.50 -11.97 19.15
N HIS A 189 7.12 -11.86 17.99
CA HIS A 189 8.49 -12.29 17.75
C HIS A 189 9.32 -11.12 17.20
N LEU A 190 10.34 -10.74 17.95
CA LEU A 190 11.23 -9.63 17.61
C LEU A 190 12.53 -10.16 16.99
N ASN A 191 12.88 -9.68 15.80
CA ASN A 191 14.03 -10.11 15.01
C ASN A 191 14.14 -11.64 14.82
N PRO A 192 13.05 -12.36 14.46
CA PRO A 192 13.17 -13.78 14.16
C PRO A 192 14.00 -13.99 12.89
N ARG A 193 14.86 -15.01 12.90
CA ARG A 193 15.75 -15.32 11.76
C ARG A 193 15.46 -16.69 11.20
N VAL A 194 15.23 -16.77 9.90
CA VAL A 194 15.07 -18.04 9.17
C VAL A 194 15.96 -18.01 7.92
N THR A 195 16.69 -19.09 7.69
CA THR A 195 17.43 -19.32 6.45
C THR A 195 17.10 -20.71 5.96
N CYS A 196 16.53 -20.78 4.76
CA CYS A 196 16.13 -22.03 4.14
C CYS A 196 17.32 -22.69 3.41
N SER A 197 17.25 -24.02 3.27
CA SER A 197 18.38 -24.84 2.82
C SER A 197 18.38 -25.15 1.31
N ALA A 198 17.27 -24.88 0.62
CA ALA A 198 17.07 -25.28 -0.76
C ALA A 198 17.11 -24.10 -1.73
N ASP A 199 17.64 -24.37 -2.93
CA ASP A 199 17.51 -23.50 -4.09
C ASP A 199 16.02 -23.16 -4.31
N PRO A 200 15.60 -21.87 -4.35
CA PRO A 200 14.21 -21.42 -4.41
C PRO A 200 13.45 -21.81 -5.70
N THR A 201 13.91 -22.83 -6.45
CA THR A 201 13.32 -23.26 -7.72
C THR A 201 11.80 -23.53 -7.64
N PRO A 202 11.04 -23.18 -8.70
CA PRO A 202 9.57 -23.27 -8.75
C PRO A 202 8.98 -24.67 -8.47
N ALA A 203 9.80 -25.74 -8.58
CA ALA A 203 9.34 -27.11 -8.39
C ALA A 203 8.91 -27.43 -6.95
N ASN A 204 9.29 -26.62 -5.96
CA ASN A 204 8.90 -26.78 -4.56
C ASN A 204 7.68 -25.94 -4.16
N THR A 205 6.97 -25.32 -5.12
CA THR A 205 5.76 -24.51 -4.85
C THR A 205 4.56 -25.32 -4.30
N GLY A 206 4.65 -26.65 -4.26
CA GLY A 206 3.58 -27.56 -3.83
C GLY A 206 3.70 -28.17 -2.43
N THR A 207 4.76 -27.90 -1.64
CA THR A 207 4.96 -28.59 -0.35
C THR A 207 4.17 -28.00 0.82
N GLY A 208 3.54 -26.82 0.66
CA GLY A 208 2.77 -26.18 1.73
C GLY A 208 3.61 -25.71 2.93
N GLN A 209 4.93 -25.56 2.75
CA GLN A 209 5.86 -25.07 3.78
C GLN A 209 6.58 -23.82 3.28
N GLY A 210 6.47 -22.72 4.04
CA GLY A 210 7.34 -21.55 3.92
C GLY A 210 8.45 -21.56 4.96
N GLY A 211 9.34 -20.56 4.91
CA GLY A 211 10.31 -20.30 5.97
C GLY A 211 9.61 -20.09 7.32
N VAL A 212 8.59 -19.24 7.32
CA VAL A 212 7.64 -19.04 8.44
C VAL A 212 6.23 -19.39 8.00
N ASN A 213 5.55 -20.26 8.74
CA ASN A 213 4.17 -20.70 8.53
C ASN A 213 3.25 -20.01 9.54
N VAL A 214 2.62 -18.91 9.14
CA VAL A 214 1.63 -18.19 9.97
C VAL A 214 0.27 -18.85 9.80
N PHE A 215 0.07 -19.96 10.50
CA PHE A 215 -1.18 -20.74 10.52
C PHE A 215 -2.01 -20.51 11.79
N ASN A 216 -1.49 -19.72 12.72
CA ASN A 216 -2.17 -19.30 13.93
C ASN A 216 -2.49 -17.80 13.87
N GLN A 217 -3.56 -17.38 14.55
CA GLN A 217 -4.06 -16.01 14.51
C GLN A 217 -3.18 -15.03 15.31
N ASN A 218 -3.25 -13.75 14.94
CA ASN A 218 -2.68 -12.62 15.69
C ASN A 218 -1.17 -12.72 15.94
N VAL A 219 -0.43 -13.32 15.00
CA VAL A 219 1.02 -13.39 15.04
C VAL A 219 1.60 -12.02 14.67
N VAL A 220 2.57 -11.54 15.46
CA VAL A 220 3.30 -10.30 15.19
C VAL A 220 4.78 -10.65 14.97
N LEU A 221 5.31 -10.30 13.79
CA LEU A 221 6.72 -10.42 13.47
C LEU A 221 7.30 -9.01 13.34
N ILE A 222 8.30 -8.67 14.15
CA ILE A 222 8.95 -7.36 14.13
C ILE A 222 10.38 -7.53 13.64
N ASN A 223 10.77 -6.76 12.63
CA ASN A 223 12.11 -6.79 12.03
C ASN A 223 12.60 -8.20 11.64
N PRO A 224 11.81 -9.06 10.97
CA PRO A 224 12.27 -10.41 10.62
C PRO A 224 13.40 -10.40 9.59
N GLN A 225 14.22 -11.45 9.63
CA GLN A 225 15.24 -11.73 8.62
C GLN A 225 14.99 -13.11 8.02
N ILE A 226 14.48 -13.16 6.80
CA ILE A 226 14.05 -14.41 6.16
C ILE A 226 14.62 -14.48 4.75
N LYS A 227 15.37 -15.55 4.47
CA LYS A 227 16.08 -15.66 3.19
C LYS A 227 16.21 -17.07 2.64
N GLY A 228 16.28 -17.13 1.31
CA GLY A 228 16.60 -18.35 0.56
C GLY A 228 15.45 -19.36 0.49
N CYS A 229 14.21 -18.94 0.75
CA CYS A 229 13.06 -19.84 0.83
C CYS A 229 12.25 -19.84 -0.48
N SER A 230 11.55 -20.93 -0.79
CA SER A 230 10.54 -20.94 -1.85
C SER A 230 9.40 -19.95 -1.53
N VAL A 231 9.00 -19.89 -0.27
CA VAL A 231 8.12 -18.86 0.29
C VAL A 231 8.75 -18.40 1.59
N GLY A 232 9.06 -17.10 1.73
CA GLY A 232 9.64 -16.56 2.96
C GLY A 232 8.66 -16.67 4.13
N ILE A 233 7.49 -16.03 3.99
CA ILE A 233 6.38 -16.11 4.94
C ILE A 233 5.14 -16.61 4.21
N LEU A 234 4.58 -17.74 4.66
CA LEU A 234 3.30 -18.28 4.20
C LEU A 234 2.22 -17.98 5.25
N VAL A 235 1.14 -17.31 4.85
CA VAL A 235 0.08 -16.84 5.75
C VAL A 235 -1.24 -17.52 5.40
N ARG A 236 -1.84 -18.21 6.37
CA ARG A 236 -3.15 -18.89 6.25
C ARG A 236 -4.07 -18.63 7.44
N ALA A 237 -3.77 -17.59 8.21
CA ALA A 237 -4.53 -17.18 9.38
C ALA A 237 -4.67 -15.66 9.41
N GLY A 238 -5.73 -15.19 10.07
CA GLY A 238 -6.00 -13.76 10.20
C GLY A 238 -5.14 -13.08 11.26
N GLY A 239 -4.96 -11.76 11.10
CA GLY A 239 -4.35 -10.90 12.11
C GLY A 239 -2.82 -10.86 12.10
N LEU A 240 -2.15 -11.30 11.03
CA LEU A 240 -0.69 -11.15 10.93
C LEU A 240 -0.32 -9.66 10.95
N LYS A 241 0.62 -9.29 11.83
CA LYS A 241 1.31 -8.01 11.75
C LYS A 241 2.78 -8.22 11.46
N LEU A 242 3.21 -7.87 10.26
CA LEU A 242 4.59 -7.80 9.84
C LEU A 242 5.06 -6.36 9.94
N LEU A 243 5.79 -6.08 11.01
CA LEU A 243 6.15 -4.73 11.41
C LEU A 243 7.65 -4.51 11.25
N VAL A 244 8.00 -3.31 10.85
CA VAL A 244 9.40 -2.88 10.80
C VAL A 244 9.58 -1.64 11.63
N ASP A 245 10.33 -1.76 12.72
CA ASP A 245 10.51 -0.70 13.71
C ASP A 245 11.99 -0.37 13.81
N GLN A 246 12.37 0.82 13.34
CA GLN A 246 13.74 1.30 13.33
C GLN A 246 14.39 1.35 14.72
N ASN A 247 13.57 1.50 15.76
CA ASN A 247 14.03 1.60 17.15
C ASN A 247 14.17 0.24 17.84
N LYS A 248 14.01 -0.88 17.11
CA LYS A 248 14.08 -2.23 17.67
C LYS A 248 15.21 -3.04 17.07
N VAL A 249 15.69 -4.00 17.86
CA VAL A 249 16.72 -4.94 17.42
C VAL A 249 16.31 -5.64 16.12
N GLY A 250 17.28 -5.87 15.24
CA GLY A 250 17.04 -6.39 13.89
C GLY A 250 16.99 -5.32 12.82
N TYR A 251 16.70 -4.06 13.18
CA TYR A 251 16.86 -2.91 12.31
C TYR A 251 18.29 -2.38 12.43
N GLY A 252 19.12 -2.65 11.42
CA GLY A 252 20.56 -2.40 11.49
C GLY A 252 21.07 -1.36 10.49
N SER A 253 20.37 -1.21 9.36
CA SER A 253 20.70 -0.29 8.25
C SER A 253 19.61 -0.40 7.16
N ALA A 254 19.74 0.33 6.05
CA ALA A 254 18.93 0.22 4.83
C ALA A 254 18.97 -1.19 4.14
N ALA A 255 19.57 -2.19 4.78
CA ALA A 255 19.66 -3.57 4.30
C ALA A 255 19.13 -4.61 5.32
N SER A 256 18.54 -4.17 6.45
CA SER A 256 17.96 -5.08 7.47
C SER A 256 16.95 -4.32 8.35
N PRO A 257 15.71 -4.82 8.55
CA PRO A 257 15.22 -6.19 8.29
C PRO A 257 14.97 -6.47 6.81
N ALA A 258 15.25 -7.70 6.40
CA ALA A 258 15.18 -8.09 5.00
C ALA A 258 14.44 -9.40 4.84
N ILE A 259 13.41 -9.38 4.00
CA ILE A 259 12.86 -10.57 3.36
C ILE A 259 13.49 -10.62 1.97
N GLY A 260 14.41 -11.56 1.73
CA GLY A 260 15.13 -11.53 0.46
C GLY A 260 15.69 -12.84 -0.05
N ASN A 261 16.00 -12.87 -1.34
CA ASN A 261 16.41 -14.07 -2.07
C ASN A 261 15.37 -15.21 -1.96
N ASN A 262 14.07 -14.89 -1.91
CA ASN A 262 13.01 -15.91 -1.86
C ASN A 262 12.31 -16.03 -3.21
N PHE A 263 11.65 -17.17 -3.47
CA PHE A 263 10.80 -17.25 -4.66
C PHE A 263 9.58 -16.35 -4.54
N ARG A 264 8.88 -16.45 -3.41
CA ARG A 264 7.91 -15.47 -2.94
C ARG A 264 8.37 -14.92 -1.58
N GLY A 265 8.35 -13.60 -1.40
CA GLY A 265 8.72 -12.99 -0.13
C GLY A 265 7.68 -13.28 0.96
N VAL A 266 6.49 -12.71 0.78
CA VAL A 266 5.31 -12.95 1.62
C VAL A 266 4.17 -13.41 0.73
N TYR A 267 3.52 -14.50 1.13
CA TYR A 267 2.41 -15.10 0.39
C TYR A 267 1.21 -15.30 1.31
N PHE A 268 0.14 -14.56 1.02
CA PHE A 268 -1.13 -14.63 1.73
C PHE A 268 -2.08 -15.56 0.97
N ASP A 269 -2.39 -16.69 1.60
CA ASP A 269 -3.16 -17.80 1.05
C ASP A 269 -4.49 -17.95 1.82
N ARG A 270 -5.25 -19.02 1.58
CA ARG A 270 -6.55 -19.30 2.20
C ARG A 270 -6.52 -19.08 3.71
N GLY A 271 -7.44 -18.24 4.19
CA GLY A 271 -7.61 -17.95 5.62
C GLY A 271 -6.81 -16.75 6.12
N ALA A 272 -6.03 -16.08 5.26
CA ALA A 272 -5.45 -14.77 5.58
C ALA A 272 -6.51 -13.66 5.47
N PHE A 273 -6.57 -12.78 6.48
CA PHE A 273 -7.42 -11.58 6.55
C PHE A 273 -6.92 -10.66 7.68
N GLY A 274 -7.32 -9.39 7.72
CA GLY A 274 -6.98 -8.49 8.83
C GLY A 274 -5.48 -8.30 9.05
N TYR A 275 -4.68 -8.29 7.97
CA TYR A 275 -3.22 -8.32 8.07
C TYR A 275 -2.56 -6.97 7.74
N GLU A 276 -1.44 -6.71 8.40
CA GLU A 276 -0.69 -5.46 8.28
C GLU A 276 0.77 -5.79 7.93
N VAL A 277 1.27 -5.19 6.84
CA VAL A 277 2.69 -5.03 6.54
C VAL A 277 2.97 -3.55 6.62
N LYS A 278 3.76 -3.12 7.61
CA LYS A 278 3.90 -1.69 7.89
C LYS A 278 5.24 -1.31 8.54
N GLY A 279 5.74 -0.16 8.12
CA GLY A 279 6.80 0.60 8.78
C GLY A 279 6.37 1.38 10.02
N LEU A 280 7.18 1.34 11.06
CA LEU A 280 7.01 2.06 12.31
C LEU A 280 8.27 2.88 12.60
N ASN A 281 8.06 4.09 13.10
CA ASN A 281 9.17 4.99 13.49
C ASN A 281 10.18 5.19 12.35
N GLU A 282 9.70 5.50 11.14
CA GLU A 282 10.53 5.63 9.91
C GLU A 282 11.18 4.32 9.44
N GLY A 283 10.87 3.20 10.10
CA GLY A 283 11.29 1.88 9.66
C GLY A 283 10.62 1.50 8.35
N GLU A 284 11.38 0.90 7.44
CA GLU A 284 10.89 0.44 6.14
C GLU A 284 11.21 -1.04 5.94
N LEU A 285 10.25 -1.80 5.40
CA LEU A 285 10.48 -3.21 5.12
C LEU A 285 11.20 -3.40 3.79
N PHE A 286 12.47 -3.77 3.85
CA PHE A 286 13.27 -4.08 2.68
C PHE A 286 12.94 -5.48 2.13
N MET A 287 12.39 -5.53 0.92
CA MET A 287 12.16 -6.76 0.19
C MET A 287 13.08 -6.83 -1.04
N ARG A 288 14.21 -7.52 -0.91
CA ARG A 288 15.26 -7.54 -1.93
C ARG A 288 15.35 -8.89 -2.62
N ASN A 289 15.54 -8.89 -3.93
CA ASN A 289 15.81 -10.09 -4.70
C ASN A 289 14.76 -11.21 -4.54
N ASN A 290 13.50 -10.84 -4.37
CA ASN A 290 12.38 -11.79 -4.43
C ASN A 290 11.77 -11.70 -5.83
N TYR A 291 11.40 -12.83 -6.44
CA TYR A 291 10.73 -12.79 -7.75
C TYR A 291 9.30 -12.28 -7.66
N ILE A 292 8.61 -12.60 -6.56
CA ILE A 292 7.36 -11.96 -6.18
C ILE A 292 7.46 -11.59 -4.69
N PRO A 293 7.88 -10.36 -4.35
CA PRO A 293 7.99 -9.85 -2.98
C PRO A 293 6.70 -10.02 -2.17
N VAL A 294 5.57 -9.55 -2.70
CA VAL A 294 4.25 -9.68 -2.06
C VAL A 294 3.27 -10.36 -3.02
N ASN A 295 2.67 -11.46 -2.58
CA ASN A 295 1.66 -12.20 -3.33
C ASN A 295 0.41 -12.41 -2.47
N LEU A 296 -0.74 -11.86 -2.90
CA LEU A 296 -2.01 -11.91 -2.18
C LEU A 296 -3.01 -12.79 -2.96
N GLN A 297 -3.35 -13.97 -2.46
CA GLN A 297 -4.38 -14.83 -3.07
C GLN A 297 -5.72 -14.81 -2.35
N ALA A 298 -5.75 -14.50 -1.06
CA ALA A 298 -6.97 -14.31 -0.31
C ALA A 298 -6.75 -13.22 0.73
N GLY A 299 -7.81 -12.47 1.04
CA GLY A 299 -7.73 -11.43 2.07
C GLY A 299 -8.83 -10.40 1.98
N TYR A 300 -9.25 -9.92 3.14
CA TYR A 300 -9.94 -8.66 3.30
C TYR A 300 -9.39 -7.93 4.50
N ASP A 301 -9.61 -6.61 4.56
CA ASP A 301 -9.08 -5.73 5.62
C ASP A 301 -7.55 -5.84 5.72
N CYS A 302 -6.85 -5.26 4.76
CA CYS A 302 -5.39 -5.38 4.71
C CYS A 302 -4.67 -4.06 4.50
N LEU A 303 -3.45 -3.99 5.03
CA LEU A 303 -2.55 -2.86 4.85
C LEU A 303 -1.19 -3.36 4.37
N ILE A 304 -0.71 -2.84 3.24
CA ILE A 304 0.67 -2.97 2.78
C ILE A 304 1.23 -1.55 2.65
N ALA A 305 2.13 -1.17 3.53
CA ALA A 305 2.70 0.16 3.53
C ALA A 305 4.15 0.22 3.99
N ASP A 306 4.83 1.28 3.57
CA ASP A 306 6.17 1.62 4.01
C ASP A 306 7.14 0.44 3.75
N THR A 307 7.10 -0.07 2.52
CA THR A 307 7.99 -1.13 2.03
C THR A 307 8.89 -0.61 0.91
N ASP A 308 10.15 -1.05 0.93
CA ASP A 308 11.11 -0.83 -0.13
C ASP A 308 11.32 -2.13 -0.91
N ILE A 309 10.73 -2.20 -2.09
CA ILE A 309 10.82 -3.34 -2.99
C ILE A 309 11.78 -2.96 -4.10
N ASP A 310 12.96 -3.56 -4.11
CA ASP A 310 13.96 -3.29 -5.15
C ASP A 310 14.66 -4.56 -5.58
N HIS A 311 15.04 -4.55 -6.85
CA HIS A 311 15.73 -5.61 -7.53
C HIS A 311 16.86 -5.04 -8.41
N PRO A 312 17.93 -4.52 -7.80
CA PRO A 312 18.93 -3.73 -8.51
C PRO A 312 19.83 -4.58 -9.42
N VAL A 313 19.92 -5.88 -9.16
CA VAL A 313 20.70 -6.85 -9.93
C VAL A 313 19.79 -7.89 -10.54
N PRO A 314 20.08 -8.43 -11.73
CA PRO A 314 19.28 -9.52 -12.24
C PRO A 314 19.48 -10.83 -11.44
N LEU A 315 18.39 -11.56 -11.15
CA LEU A 315 18.34 -12.94 -10.67
C LEU A 315 18.89 -13.87 -11.75
N ASP A 316 19.92 -14.64 -11.39
CA ASP A 316 20.26 -15.89 -12.06
C ASP A 316 19.43 -17.01 -11.42
N TRP A 317 18.27 -17.32 -11.99
CA TRP A 317 17.50 -18.52 -11.63
C TRP A 317 17.56 -19.56 -12.75
N ASP A 318 17.94 -20.79 -12.40
CA ASP A 318 18.12 -21.88 -13.35
C ASP A 318 16.78 -22.27 -14.03
N SER A 319 16.76 -22.07 -15.35
CA SER A 319 15.65 -22.26 -16.29
C SER A 319 15.26 -23.71 -16.61
N THR A 320 15.87 -24.74 -16.02
CA THR A 320 15.75 -26.12 -16.52
C THR A 320 14.41 -26.84 -16.26
N ARG A 321 13.41 -26.26 -15.56
CA ARG A 321 12.16 -27.00 -15.22
C ARG A 321 10.82 -26.48 -15.75
N SER A 322 10.73 -25.32 -16.39
CA SER A 322 9.42 -24.87 -16.92
C SER A 322 9.55 -23.83 -18.03
N GLY A 323 10.00 -24.24 -19.22
CA GLY A 323 9.69 -23.58 -20.51
C GLY A 323 9.89 -22.06 -20.64
N MET A 324 10.60 -21.40 -19.72
CA MET A 324 10.70 -19.95 -19.65
C MET A 324 12.17 -19.58 -19.45
N LEU A 325 12.82 -19.29 -20.58
CA LEU A 325 13.97 -18.41 -20.89
C LEU A 325 15.09 -18.24 -19.83
N SER A 326 16.28 -18.74 -20.11
CA SER A 326 17.53 -18.41 -19.39
C SER A 326 17.93 -16.93 -19.54
N GLY A 327 18.43 -16.29 -18.47
CA GLY A 327 19.05 -14.95 -18.51
C GLY A 327 18.97 -14.15 -17.20
N SER A 328 19.66 -13.01 -17.15
CA SER A 328 19.55 -11.98 -16.10
C SER A 328 18.09 -11.52 -15.94
N ARG A 329 17.39 -11.87 -14.85
CA ARG A 329 15.98 -11.45 -14.63
C ARG A 329 15.75 -10.46 -13.51
N ARG A 330 14.83 -9.52 -13.66
CA ARG A 330 14.34 -8.68 -12.55
C ARG A 330 13.23 -9.42 -11.77
N ALA A 331 12.64 -8.82 -10.73
CA ALA A 331 11.43 -9.39 -10.11
C ALA A 331 10.34 -9.55 -11.18
N LYS A 332 9.49 -10.58 -11.10
CA LYS A 332 8.33 -10.66 -12.03
C LYS A 332 7.40 -9.50 -11.80
N VAL A 333 7.00 -9.31 -10.53
CA VAL A 333 6.07 -8.28 -10.07
C VAL A 333 6.49 -7.83 -8.67
N GLY A 334 6.28 -6.56 -8.32
CA GLY A 334 6.51 -6.04 -6.96
C GLY A 334 5.44 -6.49 -5.95
N ILE A 335 4.22 -5.97 -6.07
CA ILE A 335 3.05 -6.36 -5.25
C ILE A 335 1.97 -6.90 -6.17
N LYS A 336 1.61 -8.17 -5.99
CA LYS A 336 0.61 -8.85 -6.83
C LYS A 336 -0.55 -9.37 -6.00
N ALA A 337 -1.74 -8.86 -6.24
CA ALA A 337 -2.98 -9.50 -5.81
C ALA A 337 -3.48 -10.40 -6.95
N ARG A 338 -3.70 -11.67 -6.63
CA ARG A 338 -4.27 -12.73 -7.49
C ARG A 338 -5.35 -13.47 -6.72
N ALA A 339 -6.47 -12.80 -6.45
CA ALA A 339 -7.54 -13.37 -5.67
C ALA A 339 -7.98 -14.72 -6.26
N ASP A 340 -7.79 -15.78 -5.47
CA ASP A 340 -8.23 -17.14 -5.79
C ASP A 340 -9.63 -17.33 -5.24
N TYR A 341 -10.60 -17.31 -6.14
CA TYR A 341 -12.00 -17.43 -5.81
C TYR A 341 -12.36 -18.74 -5.09
N THR A 342 -11.66 -19.83 -5.39
CA THR A 342 -11.88 -21.13 -4.74
C THR A 342 -11.42 -21.13 -3.29
N THR A 343 -10.57 -20.17 -2.91
CA THR A 343 -10.06 -20.04 -1.55
C THR A 343 -10.80 -19.02 -0.69
N LEU A 344 -11.65 -18.19 -1.29
CA LEU A 344 -12.44 -17.20 -0.57
C LEU A 344 -13.66 -17.82 0.11
N PRO A 345 -14.09 -17.31 1.29
CA PRO A 345 -15.29 -17.78 1.96
C PRO A 345 -16.54 -17.66 1.07
N VAL A 346 -17.42 -18.67 1.08
CA VAL A 346 -18.66 -18.63 0.28
C VAL A 346 -19.58 -17.48 0.67
N ALA A 347 -19.55 -17.04 1.93
CA ALA A 347 -20.33 -15.90 2.39
C ALA A 347 -19.88 -14.56 1.77
N ASP A 348 -18.63 -14.47 1.32
CA ASP A 348 -18.07 -13.29 0.66
C ASP A 348 -16.89 -13.69 -0.23
N ARG A 349 -17.16 -13.87 -1.53
CA ARG A 349 -16.15 -14.27 -2.49
C ARG A 349 -15.54 -13.04 -3.17
N SER A 350 -14.91 -12.19 -2.37
CA SER A 350 -14.14 -11.04 -2.87
C SER A 350 -12.89 -10.77 -2.02
N PHE A 351 -11.85 -10.19 -2.62
CA PHE A 351 -10.74 -9.53 -1.93
C PHE A 351 -11.07 -8.05 -1.78
N HIS A 352 -11.02 -7.50 -0.57
CA HIS A 352 -11.55 -6.17 -0.35
C HIS A 352 -11.04 -5.41 0.87
N ASP A 353 -11.37 -4.11 0.92
CA ASP A 353 -11.04 -3.23 2.04
C ASP A 353 -9.53 -3.21 2.33
N CYS A 354 -8.74 -3.20 1.26
CA CYS A 354 -7.29 -3.27 1.33
C CYS A 354 -6.66 -1.94 0.93
N VAL A 355 -5.59 -1.56 1.62
CA VAL A 355 -4.82 -0.34 1.38
C VAL A 355 -3.37 -0.69 1.06
N ILE A 356 -2.90 -0.31 -0.12
CA ILE A 356 -1.52 -0.45 -0.58
C ILE A 356 -0.96 0.96 -0.74
N ARG A 357 -0.15 1.44 0.20
CA ARG A 357 0.28 2.84 0.20
C ARG A 357 1.73 3.07 0.56
N SER A 358 2.30 4.18 0.09
CA SER A 358 3.61 4.65 0.57
C SER A 358 4.72 3.60 0.40
N ASN A 359 4.67 2.83 -0.69
CA ASN A 359 5.71 1.84 -1.02
C ASN A 359 6.64 2.39 -2.10
N ASP A 360 7.93 2.10 -2.00
CA ASP A 360 8.89 2.27 -3.10
C ASP A 360 9.04 0.93 -3.83
N VAL A 361 8.80 0.92 -5.14
CA VAL A 361 8.76 -0.30 -5.95
C VAL A 361 9.59 -0.11 -7.22
N ALA A 362 10.65 -0.89 -7.37
CA ALA A 362 11.57 -0.84 -8.49
C ALA A 362 12.07 -2.23 -8.90
N GLY A 363 12.64 -2.32 -10.11
CA GLY A 363 13.34 -3.53 -10.57
C GLY A 363 12.41 -4.71 -10.87
N PHE A 364 11.37 -4.51 -11.69
CA PHE A 364 10.46 -5.58 -12.09
C PHE A 364 10.31 -5.69 -13.62
N GLU A 365 9.86 -6.87 -14.09
CA GLU A 365 9.71 -7.21 -15.51
C GLU A 365 8.28 -7.04 -16.03
N GLU A 366 7.27 -7.44 -15.25
CA GLU A 366 5.86 -7.35 -15.64
C GLU A 366 5.22 -6.09 -15.06
N GLU A 367 4.81 -6.12 -13.79
CA GLU A 367 4.08 -5.03 -13.15
C GLU A 367 4.73 -4.58 -11.83
N GLY A 368 4.60 -3.31 -11.47
CA GLY A 368 5.03 -2.83 -10.15
C GLY A 368 4.03 -3.25 -9.09
N ILE A 369 2.80 -2.75 -9.22
CA ILE A 369 1.66 -3.13 -8.38
C ILE A 369 0.52 -3.60 -9.28
N SER A 370 -0.03 -4.78 -9.02
CA SER A 370 -1.04 -5.38 -9.89
C SER A 370 -2.17 -6.02 -9.09
N LEU A 371 -3.41 -5.64 -9.44
CA LEU A 371 -4.60 -6.43 -9.14
C LEU A 371 -4.89 -7.27 -10.38
N ASP A 372 -4.58 -8.56 -10.34
CA ASP A 372 -4.61 -9.43 -11.50
C ASP A 372 -5.55 -10.60 -11.29
N ALA A 373 -6.68 -10.60 -11.98
CA ALA A 373 -7.59 -11.75 -11.96
C ALA A 373 -7.09 -12.93 -12.83
N ASN A 374 -6.01 -12.76 -13.60
CA ASN A 374 -5.48 -13.78 -14.50
C ASN A 374 -4.41 -14.65 -13.79
N GLY A 375 -4.81 -15.83 -13.37
CA GLY A 375 -3.88 -16.86 -12.91
C GLY A 375 -3.17 -17.50 -14.09
N GLY A 376 -2.02 -16.97 -14.53
CA GLY A 376 -1.25 -17.57 -15.62
C GLY A 376 -1.01 -19.08 -15.40
N GLY A 377 -1.52 -19.91 -16.31
CA GLY A 377 -1.53 -21.38 -16.24
C GLY A 377 -2.82 -21.97 -16.83
N SER A 378 -2.89 -23.30 -16.97
CA SER A 378 -4.13 -24.01 -17.38
C SER A 378 -5.25 -23.95 -16.35
N ASP A 379 -4.94 -23.49 -15.14
CA ASP A 379 -5.86 -23.43 -14.01
C ASP A 379 -6.15 -21.95 -13.72
N ALA A 380 -7.01 -21.35 -14.54
CA ALA A 380 -7.53 -20.01 -14.28
C ALA A 380 -8.34 -20.02 -12.97
N VAL A 381 -7.92 -19.19 -12.01
CA VAL A 381 -8.32 -19.30 -10.60
C VAL A 381 -9.62 -18.52 -10.27
N THR A 382 -10.35 -18.10 -11.29
CA THR A 382 -11.64 -17.42 -11.20
C THR A 382 -12.71 -18.25 -11.91
N LEU A 383 -13.09 -19.37 -11.29
CA LEU A 383 -14.04 -20.35 -11.85
C LEU A 383 -15.46 -19.79 -12.11
N VAL A 384 -15.81 -18.66 -11.49
CA VAL A 384 -17.13 -18.05 -11.62
C VAL A 384 -17.00 -16.73 -12.35
N GLN A 385 -16.87 -16.82 -13.67
CA GLN A 385 -17.00 -15.72 -14.60
C GLN A 385 -17.85 -16.18 -15.78
N GLY A 386 -18.95 -15.48 -15.99
CA GLY A 386 -19.80 -15.67 -17.16
C GLY A 386 -20.66 -14.43 -17.34
N SER A 387 -21.13 -14.24 -18.57
CA SER A 387 -22.05 -13.16 -18.89
C SER A 387 -23.23 -13.67 -19.67
N SER A 388 -24.36 -13.04 -19.40
CA SER A 388 -25.61 -13.28 -20.11
C SER A 388 -26.49 -12.05 -19.92
N PRO A 389 -27.39 -11.76 -20.86
CA PRO A 389 -28.49 -10.87 -20.59
C PRO A 389 -29.38 -11.38 -19.46
N LEU A 390 -30.11 -10.48 -18.80
CA LEU A 390 -31.19 -10.83 -17.90
C LEU A 390 -32.39 -11.34 -18.69
N ALA A 391 -32.96 -12.48 -18.30
CA ALA A 391 -34.24 -12.95 -18.84
C ALA A 391 -35.43 -12.28 -18.14
N ALA A 392 -35.29 -11.99 -16.85
CA ALA A 392 -36.31 -11.33 -16.03
C ALA A 392 -35.68 -10.62 -14.83
N VAL A 393 -36.41 -9.61 -14.32
CA VAL A 393 -36.07 -8.86 -13.11
C VAL A 393 -37.33 -8.74 -12.26
N ASP A 394 -37.23 -9.08 -10.97
CA ASP A 394 -38.27 -8.87 -9.95
C ASP A 394 -37.67 -8.09 -8.78
N ALA A 395 -37.66 -6.76 -8.94
CA ALA A 395 -37.09 -5.84 -7.96
C ALA A 395 -37.76 -5.94 -6.56
N PRO A 396 -39.10 -6.08 -6.42
CA PRO A 396 -39.74 -6.29 -5.12
C PRO A 396 -39.22 -7.48 -4.29
N THR A 397 -38.64 -8.49 -4.93
CA THR A 397 -38.09 -9.68 -4.26
C THR A 397 -36.57 -9.77 -4.35
N ASP A 398 -35.90 -8.74 -4.87
CA ASP A 398 -34.47 -8.70 -5.14
C ASP A 398 -33.98 -9.88 -5.99
N THR A 399 -34.79 -10.36 -6.93
CA THR A 399 -34.43 -11.51 -7.77
C THR A 399 -34.25 -11.13 -9.23
N VAL A 400 -33.34 -11.84 -9.89
CA VAL A 400 -33.16 -11.79 -11.33
C VAL A 400 -33.06 -13.20 -11.89
N THR A 401 -33.51 -13.39 -13.13
CA THR A 401 -33.29 -14.63 -13.86
C THR A 401 -32.30 -14.38 -14.98
N LEU A 402 -31.23 -15.17 -15.05
CA LEU A 402 -30.28 -15.08 -16.15
C LEU A 402 -30.85 -15.75 -17.39
N ALA A 403 -30.61 -15.18 -18.57
CA ALA A 403 -30.84 -15.89 -19.82
C ALA A 403 -29.83 -17.02 -19.98
N GLN A 404 -30.19 -18.05 -20.77
CA GLN A 404 -29.20 -19.00 -21.24
C GLN A 404 -28.25 -18.27 -22.19
N PRO A 405 -26.94 -18.38 -21.96
CA PRO A 405 -25.99 -17.55 -22.67
C PRO A 405 -25.72 -18.10 -24.09
N GLN A 406 -25.39 -17.21 -25.03
CA GLN A 406 -25.32 -17.58 -26.44
C GLN A 406 -24.14 -18.55 -26.70
N GLY A 407 -24.44 -19.75 -27.21
CA GLY A 407 -23.41 -20.76 -27.51
C GLY A 407 -23.05 -21.69 -26.33
N GLY A 408 -23.80 -21.68 -25.23
CA GLY A 408 -23.57 -22.60 -24.11
C GLY A 408 -24.72 -22.67 -23.10
N GLN A 409 -24.47 -23.37 -22.00
CA GLN A 409 -25.29 -23.34 -20.79
C GLN A 409 -24.42 -22.88 -19.63
N TRP A 410 -25.02 -22.19 -18.66
CA TRP A 410 -24.39 -21.99 -17.36
C TRP A 410 -24.03 -23.35 -16.76
N THR A 411 -22.77 -23.51 -16.38
CA THR A 411 -22.28 -24.69 -15.66
C THR A 411 -21.80 -24.25 -14.29
N ASN A 412 -22.11 -25.02 -13.25
CA ASN A 412 -21.74 -24.74 -11.86
C ASN A 412 -22.22 -23.37 -11.33
N LEU A 413 -23.38 -22.86 -11.80
CA LEU A 413 -23.91 -21.56 -11.37
C LEU A 413 -24.15 -21.51 -9.85
N GLU A 414 -24.43 -22.65 -9.21
CA GLU A 414 -24.53 -22.78 -7.76
C GLU A 414 -23.29 -22.25 -7.02
N ASN A 415 -22.13 -22.24 -7.67
CA ASN A 415 -20.93 -21.65 -7.09
C ASN A 415 -20.98 -20.13 -7.03
N ALA A 416 -21.85 -19.43 -7.77
CA ALA A 416 -21.93 -17.97 -7.80
C ALA A 416 -22.37 -17.34 -6.47
N GLN A 417 -22.88 -18.12 -5.51
CA GLN A 417 -23.22 -17.61 -4.19
C GLN A 417 -22.02 -16.91 -3.52
N GLY A 418 -22.26 -15.70 -3.03
CA GLY A 418 -21.25 -14.81 -2.44
C GLY A 418 -20.38 -14.05 -3.44
N ALA A 419 -20.49 -14.34 -4.74
CA ALA A 419 -19.94 -13.51 -5.80
C ALA A 419 -20.85 -12.31 -6.06
N TRP A 420 -20.57 -11.56 -7.13
CA TRP A 420 -21.30 -10.34 -7.45
C TRP A 420 -21.86 -10.40 -8.87
N LEU A 421 -23.08 -9.88 -9.02
CA LEU A 421 -23.68 -9.61 -10.31
C LEU A 421 -23.35 -8.16 -10.69
N SER A 422 -22.74 -7.95 -11.85
CA SER A 422 -22.35 -6.63 -12.36
C SER A 422 -23.20 -6.28 -13.57
N PHE A 423 -23.72 -5.06 -13.60
CA PHE A 423 -24.51 -4.54 -14.71
C PHE A 423 -23.58 -3.87 -15.71
N ASN A 424 -23.49 -4.45 -16.90
CA ASN A 424 -22.51 -4.04 -17.90
C ASN A 424 -23.06 -2.96 -18.85
N GLN A 425 -24.37 -2.92 -19.04
CA GLN A 425 -25.12 -1.86 -19.75
C GLN A 425 -26.50 -1.68 -19.10
N GLY A 426 -27.38 -0.90 -19.72
CA GLY A 426 -28.73 -0.64 -19.24
C GLY A 426 -28.81 0.50 -18.22
N GLY A 427 -29.97 0.65 -17.59
CA GLY A 427 -30.21 1.70 -16.59
C GLY A 427 -29.38 1.55 -15.31
N ALA A 428 -28.98 0.31 -15.01
CA ALA A 428 -28.16 -0.05 -13.85
C ALA A 428 -26.65 -0.12 -14.15
N VAL A 429 -26.17 0.33 -15.33
CA VAL A 429 -24.76 0.19 -15.75
C VAL A 429 -23.76 0.64 -14.68
N GLY A 430 -22.72 -0.18 -14.48
CA GLY A 430 -21.66 0.04 -13.50
C GLY A 430 -22.04 -0.39 -12.08
N ARG A 431 -23.32 -0.61 -11.77
CA ARG A 431 -23.76 -1.15 -10.48
C ARG A 431 -23.36 -2.61 -10.35
N TYR A 432 -23.24 -3.05 -9.12
CA TYR A 432 -22.94 -4.43 -8.79
C TYR A 432 -23.64 -4.80 -7.47
N LEU A 433 -24.17 -6.01 -7.41
CA LEU A 433 -24.98 -6.51 -6.29
C LEU A 433 -24.47 -7.87 -5.85
N GLN A 434 -24.40 -8.10 -4.54
CA GLN A 434 -23.92 -9.38 -4.00
C GLN A 434 -24.98 -10.45 -4.24
N ILE A 435 -24.57 -11.62 -4.72
CA ILE A 435 -25.44 -12.78 -4.92
C ILE A 435 -25.56 -13.52 -3.59
N VAL A 436 -26.73 -13.45 -2.95
CA VAL A 436 -26.97 -14.04 -1.63
C VAL A 436 -27.49 -15.47 -1.72
N ALA A 437 -28.21 -15.80 -2.78
CA ALA A 437 -28.71 -17.15 -3.07
C ALA A 437 -28.75 -17.42 -4.57
N VAL A 438 -28.69 -18.70 -4.92
CA VAL A 438 -28.72 -19.19 -6.30
C VAL A 438 -29.67 -20.36 -6.40
N ASP A 439 -30.63 -20.29 -7.32
CA ASP A 439 -31.34 -21.45 -7.85
C ASP A 439 -30.83 -21.73 -9.27
N ALA A 440 -29.86 -22.64 -9.35
CA ALA A 440 -29.21 -22.98 -10.61
C ALA A 440 -30.15 -23.67 -11.61
N ALA A 441 -31.25 -24.30 -11.15
CA ALA A 441 -32.18 -25.01 -12.04
C ALA A 441 -33.05 -24.03 -12.83
N SER A 442 -33.44 -22.93 -12.20
CA SER A 442 -34.22 -21.84 -12.81
C SER A 442 -33.35 -20.70 -13.35
N LEU A 443 -32.03 -20.73 -13.10
CA LEU A 443 -31.09 -19.62 -13.33
C LEU A 443 -31.44 -18.34 -12.55
N GLU A 444 -32.13 -18.49 -11.44
CA GLU A 444 -32.52 -17.38 -10.58
C GLU A 444 -31.40 -17.06 -9.57
N LEU A 445 -31.10 -15.78 -9.46
CA LEU A 445 -30.22 -15.22 -8.44
C LEU A 445 -31.04 -14.34 -7.52
N THR A 446 -30.87 -14.52 -6.21
CA THR A 446 -31.31 -13.53 -5.22
C THR A 446 -30.13 -12.62 -4.90
N LEU A 447 -30.36 -11.31 -4.93
CA LEU A 447 -29.34 -10.28 -4.76
C LEU A 447 -29.54 -9.52 -3.45
N SER A 448 -28.47 -8.98 -2.89
CA SER A 448 -28.56 -7.98 -1.82
C SER A 448 -28.65 -6.59 -2.44
N ASP A 449 -29.87 -6.04 -2.59
CA ASP A 449 -30.11 -4.74 -3.20
C ASP A 449 -30.66 -3.68 -2.22
N PRO A 450 -29.87 -3.22 -1.24
CA PRO A 450 -30.32 -2.24 -0.26
C PRO A 450 -30.64 -0.85 -0.85
N ASN A 451 -30.30 -0.61 -2.12
CA ASN A 451 -30.41 0.68 -2.78
C ASN A 451 -31.39 0.68 -3.97
N ASP A 452 -32.17 -0.40 -4.15
CA ASP A 452 -33.18 -0.53 -5.21
C ASP A 452 -32.61 -0.29 -6.61
N TYR A 453 -31.39 -0.78 -6.88
CA TYR A 453 -30.78 -0.72 -8.20
C TYR A 453 -31.48 -1.60 -9.23
N LEU A 454 -32.17 -2.65 -8.80
CA LEU A 454 -32.97 -3.51 -9.67
C LEU A 454 -34.18 -2.78 -10.27
N SER A 455 -34.67 -1.70 -9.65
CA SER A 455 -35.69 -0.84 -10.29
C SER A 455 -35.21 -0.19 -11.59
N LEU A 456 -33.89 -0.12 -11.81
CA LEU A 456 -33.26 0.45 -13.01
C LEU A 456 -32.91 -0.61 -14.05
N ALA A 457 -32.96 -1.89 -13.68
CA ALA A 457 -32.62 -3.01 -14.56
C ALA A 457 -33.86 -3.50 -15.32
N ALA A 458 -33.62 -4.06 -16.51
CA ALA A 458 -34.65 -4.64 -17.35
C ALA A 458 -34.22 -6.01 -17.89
N ALA A 459 -35.19 -6.76 -18.43
CA ALA A 459 -34.86 -7.89 -19.29
C ALA A 459 -34.01 -7.41 -20.48
N ASP A 460 -33.15 -8.30 -20.96
CA ASP A 460 -32.11 -8.09 -21.98
C ASP A 460 -30.91 -7.22 -21.54
N ASP A 461 -30.92 -6.65 -20.33
CA ASP A 461 -29.73 -5.95 -19.80
C ASP A 461 -28.56 -6.93 -19.65
N PRO A 462 -27.40 -6.67 -20.25
CA PRO A 462 -26.25 -7.53 -20.11
C PRO A 462 -25.63 -7.44 -18.72
N VAL A 463 -25.40 -8.61 -18.11
CA VAL A 463 -24.78 -8.72 -16.79
C VAL A 463 -23.64 -9.73 -16.80
N SER A 464 -22.75 -9.57 -15.83
CA SER A 464 -21.66 -10.51 -15.56
C SER A 464 -21.69 -10.97 -14.12
N VAL A 465 -21.48 -12.27 -13.91
CA VAL A 465 -21.25 -12.83 -12.58
C VAL A 465 -19.75 -12.93 -12.37
N THR A 466 -19.20 -12.23 -11.37
CA THR A 466 -17.76 -12.26 -11.06
C THR A 466 -17.48 -11.66 -9.68
N ALA A 467 -16.30 -11.90 -9.09
CA ALA A 467 -15.71 -11.05 -8.06
C ALA A 467 -14.32 -11.52 -7.60
N PRO A 468 -13.27 -10.74 -7.90
CA PRO A 468 -12.01 -10.82 -7.22
C PRO A 468 -11.70 -9.59 -6.37
N TYR A 469 -12.00 -8.33 -6.74
CA TYR A 469 -11.51 -7.15 -5.99
C TYR A 469 -12.53 -6.04 -5.77
N ARG A 470 -12.73 -5.53 -4.55
CA ARG A 470 -13.55 -4.33 -4.28
C ARG A 470 -13.01 -3.43 -3.18
N ASN A 471 -13.26 -2.13 -3.23
CA ASN A 471 -12.85 -1.17 -2.19
C ASN A 471 -11.34 -1.25 -1.86
N VAL A 472 -10.50 -1.36 -2.89
CA VAL A 472 -9.03 -1.36 -2.74
C VAL A 472 -8.50 0.05 -2.97
N THR A 473 -7.64 0.54 -2.09
CA THR A 473 -6.95 1.82 -2.26
C THR A 473 -5.47 1.58 -2.54
N ILE A 474 -4.97 2.11 -3.64
CA ILE A 474 -3.55 2.15 -4.01
C ILE A 474 -3.11 3.61 -4.03
N SER A 475 -2.31 4.04 -3.06
CA SER A 475 -2.02 5.47 -2.91
C SER A 475 -0.61 5.83 -2.52
N GLU A 476 -0.10 6.97 -2.97
CA GLU A 476 1.20 7.51 -2.50
C GLU A 476 2.38 6.56 -2.73
N ASN A 477 2.28 5.62 -3.68
CA ASN A 477 3.38 4.72 -4.02
C ASN A 477 4.32 5.42 -5.01
N VAL A 478 5.62 5.12 -4.89
CA VAL A 478 6.64 5.49 -5.86
C VAL A 478 7.01 4.23 -6.62
N VAL A 479 6.78 4.23 -7.93
CA VAL A 479 7.01 3.06 -8.79
C VAL A 479 7.97 3.43 -9.90
N ASN A 480 9.13 2.79 -9.94
CA ASN A 480 10.03 2.86 -11.08
C ASN A 480 9.75 1.70 -12.04
N ALA A 481 9.05 2.01 -13.12
CA ALA A 481 8.59 1.09 -14.15
C ALA A 481 9.56 0.94 -15.34
N GLU A 482 10.79 1.43 -15.21
CA GLU A 482 11.82 1.31 -16.26
C GLU A 482 11.98 -0.14 -16.72
N GLY A 483 11.86 -0.39 -18.03
CA GLY A 483 12.00 -1.71 -18.65
C GLY A 483 10.86 -2.70 -18.40
N SER A 484 9.87 -2.36 -17.56
CA SER A 484 8.73 -3.23 -17.23
C SER A 484 7.64 -3.24 -18.31
N ARG A 485 6.51 -3.95 -18.07
CA ARG A 485 5.32 -3.85 -18.92
C ARG A 485 4.39 -2.71 -18.52
N VAL A 486 4.24 -2.46 -17.22
CA VAL A 486 3.36 -1.43 -16.67
C VAL A 486 3.76 -1.11 -15.23
N GLY A 487 3.58 0.14 -14.79
CA GLY A 487 3.80 0.51 -13.39
C GLY A 487 2.72 -0.05 -12.48
N ILE A 488 1.48 0.38 -12.67
CA ILE A 488 0.32 -0.10 -11.90
C ILE A 488 -0.75 -0.67 -12.85
N ASP A 489 -1.24 -1.86 -12.55
CA ASP A 489 -2.23 -2.56 -13.38
C ASP A 489 -3.48 -2.92 -12.59
N PHE A 490 -4.61 -2.35 -13.01
CA PHE A 490 -5.95 -2.74 -12.62
C PHE A 490 -6.51 -3.66 -13.69
N HIS A 491 -6.36 -4.96 -13.45
CA HIS A 491 -6.61 -6.00 -14.44
C HIS A 491 -7.70 -6.97 -14.00
N GLY A 492 -8.86 -6.87 -14.65
CA GLY A 492 -10.01 -7.74 -14.39
C GLY A 492 -11.07 -7.07 -13.49
N PRO A 493 -11.89 -7.85 -12.78
CA PRO A 493 -13.04 -7.33 -12.02
C PRO A 493 -12.62 -6.63 -10.72
N VAL A 494 -12.54 -5.30 -10.78
CA VAL A 494 -12.22 -4.36 -9.70
C VAL A 494 -13.37 -3.37 -9.52
N TYR A 495 -13.89 -3.23 -8.31
CA TYR A 495 -15.02 -2.34 -8.03
C TYR A 495 -14.67 -1.29 -7.00
N ARG A 496 -15.14 -0.05 -7.19
CA ARG A 496 -15.16 0.98 -6.13
C ARG A 496 -13.78 1.18 -5.49
N SER A 497 -12.72 1.10 -6.29
CA SER A 497 -11.34 1.16 -5.84
C SER A 497 -10.70 2.51 -6.22
N ARG A 498 -9.67 2.93 -5.48
CA ARG A 498 -8.99 4.21 -5.68
C ARG A 498 -7.52 4.00 -6.04
N LEU A 499 -7.04 4.63 -7.11
CA LEU A 499 -5.62 4.90 -7.36
C LEU A 499 -5.39 6.39 -7.15
N MET A 500 -4.64 6.76 -6.13
CA MET A 500 -4.46 8.19 -5.86
C MET A 500 -3.05 8.60 -5.48
N ASN A 501 -2.60 9.73 -6.00
CA ASN A 501 -1.33 10.36 -5.64
C ASN A 501 -0.11 9.43 -5.79
N ASN A 502 -0.15 8.48 -6.73
CA ASN A 502 1.02 7.64 -7.02
C ASN A 502 1.97 8.38 -7.96
N THR A 503 3.26 8.10 -7.84
CA THR A 503 4.30 8.58 -8.74
C THR A 503 4.86 7.40 -9.51
N ILE A 504 4.72 7.38 -10.83
CA ILE A 504 5.24 6.31 -11.70
C ILE A 504 6.24 6.91 -12.68
N THR A 505 7.48 6.44 -12.61
CA THR A 505 8.59 6.91 -13.44
C THR A 505 9.17 5.79 -14.30
N GLY A 506 10.00 6.14 -15.28
CA GLY A 506 10.70 5.21 -16.15
C GLY A 506 9.91 4.84 -17.41
N THR A 507 10.62 4.26 -18.38
CA THR A 507 10.06 3.88 -19.69
C THR A 507 9.78 2.38 -19.75
N GLN A 508 8.52 2.01 -19.95
CA GLN A 508 8.13 0.61 -20.15
C GLN A 508 8.62 0.13 -21.53
N SER A 509 9.12 -1.10 -21.60
CA SER A 509 9.71 -1.66 -22.83
C SER A 509 8.77 -2.61 -23.58
N TYR A 510 7.66 -3.01 -22.95
CA TYR A 510 6.72 -3.96 -23.51
C TYR A 510 5.74 -3.29 -24.47
N GLN A 511 5.59 -3.87 -25.66
CA GLN A 511 4.55 -3.50 -26.60
C GLN A 511 3.36 -4.48 -26.47
N TYR A 512 2.23 -3.95 -26.03
CA TYR A 512 0.97 -4.71 -25.96
C TYR A 512 0.44 -5.05 -27.36
N GLY A 513 -0.33 -6.13 -27.44
CA GLY A 513 -1.03 -6.52 -28.66
C GLY A 513 -2.14 -5.53 -29.04
N SER A 514 -2.49 -5.50 -30.32
CA SER A 514 -3.51 -4.60 -30.89
C SER A 514 -4.93 -4.82 -30.33
N ASP A 515 -5.18 -5.99 -29.77
CA ASP A 515 -6.41 -6.38 -29.09
C ASP A 515 -6.63 -5.68 -27.75
N ASN A 516 -5.63 -4.96 -27.22
CA ASN A 516 -5.77 -4.20 -25.97
C ASN A 516 -6.42 -2.83 -26.17
N HIS A 517 -6.72 -2.40 -27.41
CA HIS A 517 -7.33 -1.09 -27.70
C HIS A 517 -6.62 0.10 -27.03
N LEU A 518 -5.31 -0.04 -26.83
CA LEU A 518 -4.44 0.99 -26.26
C LEU A 518 -4.14 2.07 -27.30
N ARG A 519 -3.71 3.22 -26.81
CA ARG A 519 -3.32 4.35 -27.67
C ARG A 519 -2.18 3.95 -28.59
N VAL A 520 -2.42 4.10 -29.90
CA VAL A 520 -1.43 3.83 -30.94
C VAL A 520 -0.70 5.12 -31.30
N THR A 521 0.61 5.08 -31.28
CA THR A 521 1.53 6.14 -31.70
C THR A 521 2.26 5.73 -32.99
N PRO A 522 2.97 6.64 -33.67
CA PRO A 522 3.77 6.29 -34.85
C PRO A 522 4.81 5.17 -34.59
N ASP A 523 5.28 5.03 -33.35
CA ASP A 523 6.32 4.08 -32.95
C ASP A 523 5.74 2.75 -32.39
N GLY A 524 4.42 2.59 -32.39
CA GLY A 524 3.73 1.38 -31.92
C GLY A 524 2.64 1.69 -30.89
N VAL A 525 2.48 0.82 -29.90
CA VAL A 525 1.57 1.08 -28.77
C VAL A 525 2.28 1.95 -27.75
N ALA A 526 1.61 2.98 -27.24
CA ALA A 526 2.17 3.87 -26.22
C ALA A 526 2.58 3.07 -24.96
N PRO A 527 3.70 3.41 -24.30
CA PRO A 527 4.04 2.85 -22.99
C PRO A 527 2.97 3.16 -21.94
N GLN A 528 2.79 2.26 -20.99
CA GLN A 528 1.70 2.31 -20.01
C GLN A 528 2.25 2.48 -18.59
N SER A 529 2.01 3.63 -17.97
CA SER A 529 2.36 3.84 -16.56
C SER A 529 1.28 3.28 -15.64
N ILE A 530 0.02 3.57 -15.95
CA ILE A 530 -1.14 2.98 -15.27
C ILE A 530 -2.06 2.38 -16.34
N ARG A 531 -2.49 1.14 -16.11
CA ARG A 531 -3.45 0.47 -16.98
C ARG A 531 -4.69 0.11 -16.18
N VAL A 532 -5.84 0.67 -16.56
CA VAL A 532 -7.16 0.30 -16.03
C VAL A 532 -7.90 -0.43 -17.14
N THR A 533 -7.99 -1.75 -17.01
CA THR A 533 -8.46 -2.61 -18.08
C THR A 533 -9.46 -3.65 -17.61
N THR A 534 -10.46 -3.87 -18.45
CA THR A 534 -11.37 -5.00 -18.31
C THR A 534 -10.87 -6.14 -19.22
N LEU A 535 -10.38 -7.22 -18.60
CA LEU A 535 -10.02 -8.45 -19.33
C LEU A 535 -10.59 -9.69 -18.64
N ALA A 536 -10.98 -10.67 -19.47
CA ALA A 536 -11.05 -12.09 -19.11
C ALA A 536 -10.63 -13.00 -20.29
N ASP A 537 -9.36 -12.98 -20.71
CA ASP A 537 -8.83 -14.07 -21.55
C ASP A 537 -8.56 -15.28 -20.66
N MET A 538 -9.56 -16.15 -20.50
CA MET A 538 -9.40 -17.37 -19.69
C MET A 538 -9.75 -18.63 -20.49
N PRO A 539 -8.87 -19.67 -20.45
CA PRO A 539 -9.13 -20.97 -21.09
C PRO A 539 -10.29 -21.77 -20.41
N PRO A 540 -10.76 -22.87 -21.03
CA PRO A 540 -12.03 -23.54 -20.68
C PRO A 540 -12.02 -24.29 -19.34
N GLY A 541 -13.13 -24.19 -18.59
CA GLY A 541 -13.35 -24.74 -17.24
C GLY A 541 -14.16 -23.78 -16.34
N THR A 542 -14.20 -22.52 -16.77
CA THR A 542 -15.09 -21.40 -16.49
C THR A 542 -16.56 -21.70 -16.83
N MET A 543 -17.50 -21.06 -16.11
CA MET A 543 -18.91 -21.06 -16.51
C MET A 543 -19.01 -20.66 -18.00
N THR A 544 -19.56 -21.54 -18.83
CA THR A 544 -19.68 -21.31 -20.28
C THR A 544 -20.90 -20.44 -20.61
N PRO A 545 -20.81 -19.54 -21.61
CA PRO A 545 -19.75 -19.20 -22.56
C PRO A 545 -18.77 -18.15 -22.02
N ARG A 546 -17.78 -17.79 -22.84
CA ARG A 546 -16.73 -16.80 -22.53
C ARG A 546 -17.35 -15.56 -21.88
N PRO A 547 -16.86 -15.11 -20.72
CA PRO A 547 -17.30 -13.85 -20.15
C PRO A 547 -16.93 -12.71 -21.11
N HIS A 548 -17.95 -12.22 -21.82
CA HIS A 548 -17.95 -10.85 -22.32
C HIS A 548 -18.14 -9.95 -21.09
N VAL A 549 -17.38 -8.87 -20.93
CA VAL A 549 -17.47 -7.86 -19.84
C VAL A 549 -17.18 -8.34 -18.40
N GLY A 550 -16.49 -7.58 -17.54
CA GLY A 550 -15.83 -6.30 -17.66
C GLY A 550 -16.19 -5.47 -16.43
N VAL A 551 -15.28 -5.33 -15.47
CA VAL A 551 -15.59 -4.46 -14.34
C VAL A 551 -14.36 -3.80 -13.78
N ALA A 552 -14.15 -2.54 -14.13
CA ALA A 552 -13.32 -1.61 -13.38
C ALA A 552 -14.22 -0.41 -13.00
N SER A 553 -15.43 -0.71 -12.50
CA SER A 553 -16.52 0.26 -12.37
C SER A 553 -16.47 1.04 -11.07
N TYR A 554 -16.86 2.30 -11.15
CA TYR A 554 -16.80 3.28 -10.07
C TYR A 554 -15.43 3.36 -9.43
N ASN A 555 -14.37 3.12 -10.20
CA ASN A 555 -13.01 3.33 -9.74
C ASN A 555 -12.66 4.82 -9.85
N SER A 556 -11.79 5.28 -8.96
CA SER A 556 -11.26 6.65 -8.95
C SER A 556 -9.77 6.61 -9.23
N VAL A 557 -9.29 7.37 -10.21
CA VAL A 557 -7.87 7.48 -10.57
C VAL A 557 -7.51 8.96 -10.50
N VAL A 558 -6.91 9.39 -9.38
CA VAL A 558 -6.84 10.82 -9.02
C VAL A 558 -5.44 11.26 -8.62
N GLY A 559 -4.96 12.39 -9.14
CA GLY A 559 -3.72 13.01 -8.66
C GLY A 559 -2.44 12.22 -8.96
N ASN A 560 -2.48 11.24 -9.86
CA ASN A 560 -1.31 10.43 -10.18
C ASN A 560 -0.35 11.23 -11.08
N GLN A 561 0.95 11.08 -10.83
CA GLN A 561 2.02 11.71 -11.60
C GLN A 561 2.78 10.61 -12.33
N VAL A 562 2.72 10.60 -13.65
CA VAL A 562 3.24 9.50 -14.46
C VAL A 562 4.14 9.96 -15.60
N ASP A 563 5.08 9.12 -16.02
CA ASP A 563 5.91 9.42 -17.18
C ASP A 563 5.19 9.12 -18.51
N TRP A 564 4.27 8.15 -18.53
CA TRP A 564 3.58 7.68 -19.75
C TRP A 564 2.07 7.57 -19.55
N ASP A 565 1.37 6.73 -20.32
CA ASP A 565 -0.09 6.77 -20.35
C ASP A 565 -0.71 6.24 -19.06
N ILE A 566 -1.81 6.88 -18.68
CA ILE A 566 -2.87 6.24 -17.89
C ILE A 566 -3.97 5.88 -18.88
N SER A 567 -4.19 4.59 -19.09
CA SER A 567 -5.18 4.11 -20.06
C SER A 567 -6.38 3.47 -19.40
N PHE A 568 -7.57 3.83 -19.88
CA PHE A 568 -8.86 3.27 -19.56
C PHE A 568 -9.43 2.60 -20.81
N HIS A 569 -9.51 1.27 -20.83
CA HIS A 569 -10.00 0.54 -22.01
C HIS A 569 -10.64 -0.81 -21.67
N THR A 570 -11.29 -1.40 -22.67
CA THR A 570 -11.81 -2.77 -22.63
C THR A 570 -11.16 -3.60 -23.72
N ARG A 571 -10.80 -4.86 -23.44
CA ARG A 571 -10.22 -5.79 -24.42
C ARG A 571 -11.28 -6.64 -25.18
N ASP A 572 -12.56 -6.34 -25.02
CA ASP A 572 -13.67 -7.09 -25.66
C ASP A 572 -13.94 -6.57 -27.09
N THR A 573 -14.34 -7.49 -27.97
CA THR A 573 -14.81 -7.18 -29.34
C THR A 573 -16.22 -6.59 -29.36
N GLU A 574 -17.05 -6.90 -28.35
CA GLU A 574 -18.32 -6.20 -28.12
C GLU A 574 -18.05 -4.89 -27.39
N THR A 575 -18.60 -3.78 -27.90
CA THR A 575 -18.25 -2.46 -27.36
C THR A 575 -19.07 -2.17 -26.09
N TRP A 576 -18.49 -2.47 -24.93
CA TRP A 576 -19.04 -2.12 -23.62
C TRP A 576 -18.70 -0.68 -23.29
N ARG A 577 -19.59 0.24 -23.70
CA ARG A 577 -19.45 1.68 -23.44
C ARG A 577 -20.21 2.09 -22.19
N GLY A 578 -19.69 3.08 -21.49
CA GLY A 578 -20.40 3.68 -20.36
C GLY A 578 -19.99 3.15 -19.00
N ILE A 579 -18.84 2.49 -18.88
CA ILE A 579 -18.32 2.04 -17.59
C ILE A 579 -18.00 3.29 -16.75
N PRO A 580 -18.70 3.53 -15.62
CA PRO A 580 -18.47 4.72 -14.82
C PRO A 580 -17.09 4.68 -14.18
N ALA A 581 -16.29 5.72 -14.35
CA ALA A 581 -15.04 5.92 -13.62
C ALA A 581 -14.87 7.40 -13.30
N TYR A 582 -14.12 7.72 -12.27
CA TYR A 582 -13.73 9.09 -11.97
C TYR A 582 -12.24 9.26 -12.16
N ASP A 583 -11.85 10.27 -12.92
CA ASP A 583 -10.48 10.73 -13.01
C ASP A 583 -10.43 12.22 -12.67
N SER A 584 -9.33 12.64 -12.07
CA SER A 584 -9.04 14.06 -11.93
C SER A 584 -7.59 14.32 -11.55
N ALA A 585 -7.07 15.47 -11.96
CA ALA A 585 -5.75 15.96 -11.55
C ALA A 585 -4.58 15.00 -11.84
N ASN A 586 -4.73 14.04 -12.75
CA ASN A 586 -3.63 13.22 -13.23
C ASN A 586 -2.72 14.06 -14.14
N THR A 587 -1.43 13.74 -14.14
CA THR A 587 -0.44 14.40 -15.00
C THR A 587 0.45 13.36 -15.66
N SER A 588 0.71 13.52 -16.95
CA SER A 588 1.67 12.70 -17.69
C SER A 588 2.76 13.56 -18.33
N THR A 589 4.02 13.14 -18.21
CA THR A 589 5.17 13.86 -18.78
C THR A 589 5.35 13.59 -20.28
N ASN A 590 5.26 12.32 -20.71
CA ASN A 590 5.51 11.89 -22.10
C ASN A 590 4.31 11.19 -22.74
N GLY A 591 3.22 10.99 -22.00
CA GLY A 591 2.02 10.29 -22.45
C GLY A 591 0.75 11.12 -22.33
N GLU A 592 -0.39 10.42 -22.38
CA GLU A 592 -1.70 10.97 -22.08
C GLU A 592 -2.09 10.62 -20.64
N ALA A 593 -2.44 11.66 -19.88
CA ALA A 593 -2.78 11.51 -18.47
C ALA A 593 -4.09 10.75 -18.24
N ASP A 594 -4.98 10.68 -19.23
CA ASP A 594 -6.30 10.04 -19.13
C ASP A 594 -6.75 9.54 -20.53
N TYR A 595 -6.01 8.59 -21.13
CA TYR A 595 -6.40 8.01 -22.41
C TYR A 595 -7.62 7.09 -22.24
N ASN A 596 -8.69 7.36 -22.98
CA ASN A 596 -9.91 6.56 -22.98
C ASN A 596 -10.32 6.26 -24.43
N ASP A 597 -10.43 4.99 -24.78
CA ASP A 597 -10.85 4.51 -26.11
C ASP A 597 -12.36 4.71 -26.39
N GLY A 598 -13.10 5.29 -25.44
CA GLY A 598 -14.54 5.52 -25.49
C GLY A 598 -15.35 4.45 -24.76
N THR A 599 -14.69 3.56 -24.02
CA THR A 599 -15.35 2.52 -23.20
C THR A 599 -15.80 3.04 -21.84
N TYR A 600 -15.11 4.02 -21.26
CA TYR A 600 -15.46 4.59 -19.97
C TYR A 600 -16.26 5.90 -20.11
N VAL A 601 -17.17 6.13 -19.17
CA VAL A 601 -17.80 7.43 -18.95
C VAL A 601 -17.22 8.04 -17.69
N PHE A 602 -16.53 9.15 -17.86
CA PHE A 602 -15.95 9.90 -16.75
C PHE A 602 -17.02 10.67 -15.98
N LEU A 603 -17.02 10.48 -14.67
CA LEU A 603 -17.99 11.05 -13.73
C LEU A 603 -17.60 12.48 -13.36
N ALA A 604 -18.59 13.32 -13.05
CA ALA A 604 -18.35 14.70 -12.63
C ALA A 604 -17.80 14.84 -11.19
N SER A 605 -17.92 13.79 -10.38
CA SER A 605 -17.50 13.76 -8.98
C SER A 605 -17.04 12.36 -8.59
N ASP A 606 -16.13 12.29 -7.62
CA ASP A 606 -15.61 11.03 -7.09
C ASP A 606 -16.75 10.16 -6.52
N PRO A 607 -17.00 8.94 -7.07
CA PRO A 607 -17.99 8.01 -6.53
C PRO A 607 -17.51 7.33 -5.24
N ASN A 608 -16.25 7.51 -4.88
CA ASN A 608 -15.62 6.98 -3.69
C ASN A 608 -15.25 8.15 -2.76
N PRO A 609 -16.18 8.70 -1.97
CA PRO A 609 -15.89 9.75 -0.99
C PRO A 609 -15.04 9.23 0.16
#